data_AF-A0A839VM04-F1
#
_entry.id   AF-A0A839VM04-F1
#
_cell.length_a   1.000
_cell.length_b   1.000
_cell.length_c   1.000
_cell.angle_alpha   90.00
_cell.angle_beta   90.00
_cell.angle_gamma   90.00
#
_symmetry.space_group_name_H-M   'P 1'
#
loop_
_entity.id
_entity.type
_entity.pdbx_description
1 polymer ?
#
loop_
_entity_poly.entity_id
_entity_poly.type
_entity_poly.pdbx_seq_one_letter_code
_entity_poly.pdbx_strand_id
1 'polypeptide(L)'
;MIIGSFVKDQNYYFVRGFTDDINYVHPNPKRVGIMDKTGREDGARYRTAMEGNEVGFVQAEGTRPNTTEKVQKLYAVVKFAPWDWIIGFGAYIDDINQEFMRSALVLLIIGGILLAVIAAVAVHTLRKVIGQLGGEPSDAMEIVERISQGNLAVDISLQGKDRHSLLRSIKTMRDSLSSIVSGVRSGTDTISTASSEIASGNLDLSARTEQQAGALEETASAMEELTANVRQNADNARQANQLAVSASEVAVDGGAVIDKVVLTMSEINSSSSKIVDIISVIDSIAFQTNILALNAAVEAARAGEQGRGFAVVASEVRTLAQRSANAAKEIKELIEDSVSRVNVGTELVERAGGTMQQIVSSVKHVADVVAEISAATQEQSTGIEEVNRAINQMDQVTQQNAALVEQAAAAAASMQEQAAQLAQLVSVFVLEGNRSH
;
A
#
# COMPACT_ATOMS: atom_id res chain seq x y z
N MET A 1 92.33 -67.34 59.65
CA MET A 1 91.04 -67.53 58.95
C MET A 1 89.93 -67.49 59.99
N ILE A 2 89.17 -66.39 60.06
CA ILE A 2 87.97 -66.31 60.91
C ILE A 2 86.83 -66.81 60.02
N ILE A 3 86.40 -68.05 60.22
CA ILE A 3 85.46 -68.76 59.33
C ILE A 3 84.02 -68.21 59.40
N GLY A 4 83.72 -67.14 60.16
CA GLY A 4 82.36 -66.76 60.51
C GLY A 4 81.69 -65.56 59.80
N SER A 5 82.18 -64.98 58.69
CA SER A 5 81.56 -63.76 58.10
C SER A 5 81.37 -63.80 56.58
N PHE A 6 80.17 -63.40 56.10
CA PHE A 6 79.82 -63.26 54.68
C PHE A 6 80.08 -61.85 54.13
N VAL A 7 79.94 -60.81 54.96
CA VAL A 7 80.36 -59.43 54.69
C VAL A 7 81.05 -58.93 55.96
N LYS A 8 82.33 -58.55 55.85
CA LYS A 8 83.17 -58.16 56.99
C LYS A 8 82.42 -57.14 57.86
N ASP A 9 82.28 -57.48 59.14
CA ASP A 9 81.65 -56.67 60.19
C ASP A 9 80.12 -56.43 60.07
N GLN A 10 79.43 -56.99 59.06
CA GLN A 10 77.99 -56.80 58.86
C GLN A 10 77.20 -58.11 58.96
N ASN A 11 77.62 -59.13 58.20
CA ASN A 11 76.91 -60.40 58.15
C ASN A 11 77.85 -61.50 58.61
N TYR A 12 77.46 -62.16 59.69
CA TYR A 12 78.17 -63.31 60.22
C TYR A 12 77.21 -64.48 60.40
N TYR A 13 77.79 -65.66 60.32
CA TYR A 13 77.15 -66.86 60.80
C TYR A 13 77.93 -67.41 61.99
N PHE A 14 77.24 -68.13 62.84
CA PHE A 14 77.83 -68.88 63.92
C PHE A 14 77.46 -70.34 63.76
N VAL A 15 78.35 -71.21 64.25
CA VAL A 15 78.14 -72.65 64.33
C VAL A 15 78.31 -73.04 65.77
N ARG A 16 77.34 -73.78 66.29
CA ARG A 16 77.30 -74.25 67.67
C ARG A 16 76.93 -75.71 67.70
N GLY A 17 77.41 -76.51 68.65
CA GLY A 17 76.87 -77.86 68.80
C GLY A 17 75.44 -77.84 69.31
N PHE A 18 74.63 -78.75 68.77
CA PHE A 18 73.20 -78.87 69.03
C PHE A 18 72.93 -79.49 70.39
N THR A 19 73.80 -80.41 70.86
CA THR A 19 73.66 -81.06 72.17
C THR A 19 74.60 -80.47 73.22
N ASP A 20 75.83 -80.11 72.85
CA ASP A 20 76.85 -79.63 73.79
C ASP A 20 76.82 -78.12 74.03
N ASP A 21 76.08 -77.36 73.22
CA ASP A 21 76.02 -75.90 73.26
C ASP A 21 77.40 -75.21 73.16
N ILE A 22 78.43 -75.87 72.62
CA ILE A 22 79.76 -75.29 72.40
C ILE A 22 79.77 -74.51 71.09
N ASN A 23 80.34 -73.30 71.07
CA ASN A 23 80.47 -72.54 69.83
C ASN A 23 81.69 -73.04 69.03
N TYR A 24 81.47 -73.59 67.83
CA TYR A 24 82.52 -74.03 66.92
C TYR A 24 82.98 -72.91 65.97
N VAL A 25 82.07 -72.03 65.58
CA VAL A 25 82.36 -70.84 64.76
C VAL A 25 81.59 -69.66 65.37
N HIS A 26 82.28 -68.58 65.70
CA HIS A 26 81.64 -67.37 66.21
C HIS A 26 82.45 -66.14 65.74
N PRO A 27 81.80 -65.02 65.37
CA PRO A 27 82.50 -63.80 64.92
C PRO A 27 83.45 -63.21 65.97
N ASN A 28 83.17 -63.43 67.26
CA ASN A 28 84.09 -63.16 68.36
C ASN A 28 84.98 -64.39 68.61
N PRO A 29 86.30 -64.34 68.29
CA PRO A 29 87.20 -65.49 68.42
C PRO A 29 87.31 -66.01 69.86
N LYS A 30 87.10 -65.14 70.86
CA LYS A 30 87.15 -65.50 72.28
C LYS A 30 86.03 -66.46 72.70
N ARG A 31 84.99 -66.61 71.89
CA ARG A 31 83.86 -67.50 72.15
C ARG A 31 83.99 -68.87 71.49
N VAL A 32 84.97 -69.07 70.60
CA VAL A 32 85.17 -70.34 69.90
C VAL A 32 85.77 -71.37 70.85
N GLY A 33 85.22 -72.58 70.86
CA GLY A 33 85.65 -73.71 71.71
C GLY A 33 85.16 -73.65 73.15
N ILE A 34 84.34 -72.66 73.52
CA ILE A 34 83.77 -72.53 74.87
C ILE A 34 82.24 -72.48 74.85
N MET A 35 81.62 -72.99 75.92
CA MET A 35 80.22 -72.76 76.24
C MET A 35 80.13 -71.43 77.01
N ASP A 36 79.48 -70.42 76.46
CA ASP A 36 79.33 -69.13 77.17
C ASP A 36 78.31 -69.23 78.32
N LYS A 37 78.27 -68.20 79.17
CA LYS A 37 77.40 -68.18 80.37
C LYS A 37 75.89 -68.26 80.05
N THR A 38 75.45 -67.71 78.93
CA THR A 38 74.05 -67.79 78.45
C THR A 38 73.86 -68.98 77.51
N GLY A 39 74.86 -69.86 77.43
CA GLY A 39 74.99 -70.77 76.33
C GLY A 39 73.88 -71.81 76.25
N ARG A 40 73.49 -72.39 77.39
CA ARG A 40 72.36 -73.33 77.43
C ARG A 40 71.03 -72.66 77.10
N GLU A 41 70.81 -71.43 77.54
CA GLU A 41 69.56 -70.70 77.28
C GLU A 41 69.46 -70.34 75.79
N ASP A 42 70.54 -69.84 75.20
CA ASP A 42 70.60 -69.54 73.78
C ASP A 42 70.46 -70.80 72.93
N GLY A 43 71.10 -71.91 73.33
CA GLY A 43 70.95 -73.22 72.69
C GLY A 43 69.51 -73.74 72.75
N ALA A 44 68.85 -73.63 73.91
CA ALA A 44 67.45 -73.99 74.07
C ALA A 44 66.54 -73.13 73.18
N ARG A 45 66.76 -71.81 73.13
CA ARG A 45 65.98 -70.90 72.27
C ARG A 45 66.11 -71.25 70.79
N TYR A 46 67.32 -71.58 70.33
CA TYR A 46 67.53 -72.02 68.96
C TYR A 46 66.84 -73.36 68.68
N ARG A 47 66.93 -74.33 69.60
CA ARG A 47 66.23 -75.63 69.47
C ARG A 47 64.72 -75.46 69.41
N THR A 48 64.13 -74.68 70.33
CA THR A 48 62.68 -74.39 70.35
C THR A 48 62.24 -73.68 69.07
N ALA A 49 63.02 -72.75 68.54
CA ALA A 49 62.67 -72.09 67.29
C ALA A 49 62.69 -73.02 66.08
N MET A 50 63.50 -74.09 66.12
CA MET A 50 63.57 -75.12 65.09
C MET A 50 62.58 -76.28 65.32
N GLU A 51 61.82 -76.30 66.42
CA GLU A 51 60.79 -77.32 66.63
C GLU A 51 59.69 -77.18 65.58
N GLY A 52 59.65 -78.14 64.64
CA GLY A 52 58.66 -78.20 63.57
C GLY A 52 58.97 -77.35 62.33
N ASN A 53 60.10 -76.64 62.29
CA ASN A 53 60.50 -75.79 61.14
C ASN A 53 61.90 -76.14 60.63
N GLU A 54 62.11 -76.12 59.31
CA GLU A 54 63.45 -76.29 58.72
C GLU A 54 64.40 -75.13 59.09
N VAL A 55 63.86 -73.92 59.23
CA VAL A 55 64.58 -72.72 59.68
C VAL A 55 63.84 -72.13 60.87
N GLY A 56 64.49 -72.09 62.02
CA GLY A 56 63.97 -71.43 63.21
C GLY A 56 64.33 -69.96 63.22
N PHE A 57 63.36 -69.08 63.47
CA PHE A 57 63.61 -67.65 63.63
C PHE A 57 63.60 -67.28 65.11
N VAL A 58 64.63 -66.57 65.56
CA VAL A 58 64.78 -66.12 66.94
C VAL A 58 65.12 -64.65 66.95
N GLN A 59 64.34 -63.87 67.67
CA GLN A 59 64.73 -62.49 67.97
C GLN A 59 65.48 -62.45 69.31
N ALA A 60 66.67 -61.87 69.30
CA ALA A 60 67.48 -61.70 70.51
C ALA A 60 68.24 -60.38 70.50
N GLU A 61 68.62 -59.90 71.68
CA GLU A 61 69.66 -58.89 71.79
C GLU A 61 71.02 -59.49 71.46
N GLY A 62 71.66 -58.96 70.43
CA GLY A 62 73.04 -59.27 70.08
C GLY A 62 73.90 -58.01 70.10
N THR A 63 75.22 -58.16 70.15
CA THR A 63 76.13 -57.03 69.93
C THR A 63 76.64 -57.01 68.50
N ARG A 64 77.02 -55.83 68.00
CA ARG A 64 77.79 -55.73 66.75
C ARG A 64 79.22 -56.23 67.00
N PRO A 65 79.93 -56.73 65.97
CA PRO A 65 81.34 -57.06 66.10
C PRO A 65 82.10 -55.87 66.69
N ASN A 66 82.91 -56.11 67.72
CA ASN A 66 83.72 -55.10 68.41
C ASN A 66 82.93 -53.97 69.14
N THR A 67 81.61 -54.09 69.33
CA THR A 67 80.83 -53.16 70.16
C THR A 67 80.22 -53.86 71.38
N THR A 68 79.95 -53.09 72.43
CA THR A 68 79.17 -53.55 73.61
C THR A 68 77.71 -53.14 73.53
N GLU A 69 77.33 -52.40 72.50
CA GLU A 69 75.96 -51.94 72.28
C GLU A 69 75.07 -53.13 71.90
N LYS A 70 73.98 -53.27 72.62
CA LYS A 70 72.98 -54.30 72.38
C LYS A 70 71.97 -53.78 71.35
N VAL A 71 71.83 -54.51 70.26
CA VAL A 71 70.86 -54.24 69.20
C VAL A 71 70.00 -55.48 69.00
N GLN A 72 68.73 -55.26 68.64
CA GLN A 72 67.83 -56.34 68.31
C GLN A 72 68.29 -57.00 67.01
N LYS A 73 68.66 -58.27 67.08
CA LYS A 73 68.99 -59.09 65.93
C LYS A 73 67.90 -60.12 65.68
N LEU A 74 67.57 -60.29 64.41
CA LEU A 74 66.77 -61.40 63.94
C LEU A 74 67.73 -62.51 63.50
N TYR A 75 67.75 -63.59 64.25
CA TYR A 75 68.49 -64.79 63.94
C TYR A 75 67.60 -65.77 63.16
N ALA A 76 68.21 -66.45 62.21
CA ALA A 76 67.66 -67.59 61.54
C ALA A 76 68.65 -68.74 61.72
N VAL A 77 68.19 -69.82 62.33
CA VAL A 77 69.00 -70.97 62.74
C VAL A 77 68.50 -72.24 62.07
N VAL A 78 69.43 -73.11 61.69
CA VAL A 78 69.15 -74.39 61.07
C VAL A 78 69.95 -75.49 61.75
N LYS A 79 69.38 -76.69 61.87
CA LYS A 79 70.10 -77.87 62.37
C LYS A 79 70.84 -78.54 61.21
N PHE A 80 72.16 -78.65 61.33
CA PHE A 80 72.98 -79.49 60.47
C PHE A 80 73.22 -80.84 61.13
N ALA A 81 72.32 -81.79 60.85
CA ALA A 81 72.29 -83.11 61.49
C ALA A 81 73.59 -83.92 61.40
N PRO A 82 74.35 -83.95 60.29
CA PRO A 82 75.55 -84.81 60.17
C PRO A 82 76.64 -84.55 61.20
N TRP A 83 76.74 -83.32 61.71
CA TRP A 83 77.73 -82.94 62.72
C TRP A 83 77.10 -82.52 64.04
N ASP A 84 75.78 -82.71 64.18
CA ASP A 84 74.99 -82.22 65.30
C ASP A 84 75.24 -80.73 65.59
N TRP A 85 75.21 -79.90 64.53
CA TRP A 85 75.47 -78.46 64.62
C TRP A 85 74.18 -77.64 64.47
N ILE A 86 74.17 -76.46 65.07
CA ILE A 86 73.26 -75.35 64.81
C ILE A 86 74.05 -74.31 64.02
N ILE A 87 73.61 -74.03 62.81
CA ILE A 87 74.16 -72.96 61.98
C ILE A 87 73.18 -71.81 62.03
N GLY A 88 73.61 -70.66 62.56
CA GLY A 88 72.77 -69.47 62.66
C GLY A 88 73.34 -68.30 61.88
N PHE A 89 72.50 -67.59 61.15
CA PHE A 89 72.80 -66.26 60.62
C PHE A 89 71.94 -65.23 61.33
N GLY A 90 72.42 -63.99 61.48
CA GLY A 90 71.67 -62.94 62.15
C GLY A 90 71.78 -61.60 61.46
N ALA A 91 70.63 -61.01 61.12
CA ALA A 91 70.51 -59.65 60.60
C ALA A 91 70.15 -58.66 61.71
N TYR A 92 70.58 -57.42 61.56
CA TYR A 92 70.31 -56.31 62.48
C TYR A 92 68.98 -55.63 62.11
N ILE A 93 68.03 -55.56 63.05
CA ILE A 93 66.68 -55.06 62.76
C ILE A 93 66.68 -53.55 62.49
N ASP A 94 67.57 -52.81 63.12
CA ASP A 94 67.79 -51.38 62.90
C ASP A 94 68.31 -51.07 61.48
N ASP A 95 69.17 -51.92 60.91
CA ASP A 95 69.64 -51.77 59.51
C ASP A 95 68.47 -51.95 58.51
N ILE A 96 67.59 -52.94 58.77
CA ILE A 96 66.37 -53.17 57.97
C ILE A 96 65.43 -51.98 58.06
N ASN A 97 65.21 -51.46 59.28
CA ASN A 97 64.33 -50.32 59.51
C ASN A 97 64.86 -49.03 58.85
N GLN A 98 66.16 -48.78 58.88
CA GLN A 98 66.75 -47.59 58.24
C GLN A 98 66.55 -47.60 56.72
N GLU A 99 66.83 -48.73 56.06
CA GLU A 99 66.61 -48.85 54.60
C GLU A 99 65.12 -48.77 54.24
N PHE A 100 64.25 -49.43 55.00
CA PHE A 100 62.80 -49.33 54.81
C PHE A 100 62.30 -47.88 54.96
N MET A 101 62.70 -47.18 56.01
CA MET A 101 62.31 -45.78 56.25
C MET A 101 62.83 -44.86 55.14
N ARG A 102 64.04 -45.09 54.64
CA ARG A 102 64.62 -44.32 53.54
C ARG A 102 63.83 -44.52 52.23
N SER A 103 63.48 -45.75 51.88
CA SER A 103 62.63 -46.04 50.71
C SER A 103 61.20 -45.50 50.87
N ALA A 104 60.61 -45.63 52.06
CA ALA A 104 59.27 -45.12 52.36
C ALA A 104 59.19 -43.59 52.22
N LEU A 105 60.20 -42.86 52.70
CA LEU A 105 60.25 -41.40 52.64
C LEU A 105 60.37 -40.89 51.19
N VAL A 106 61.19 -41.54 50.36
CA VAL A 106 61.31 -41.22 48.92
C VAL A 106 59.97 -41.43 48.20
N LEU A 107 59.29 -42.56 48.43
CA LEU A 107 57.99 -42.83 47.82
C LEU A 107 56.91 -41.84 48.27
N LEU A 108 56.91 -41.44 49.55
CA LEU A 108 55.99 -40.41 50.07
C LEU A 108 56.21 -39.03 49.43
N ILE A 109 57.48 -38.62 49.23
CA ILE A 109 57.79 -37.36 48.54
C ILE A 109 57.29 -37.39 47.09
N ILE A 110 57.54 -38.48 46.36
CA ILE A 110 57.08 -38.64 44.98
C ILE A 110 55.54 -38.59 44.92
N GLY A 111 54.86 -39.31 45.82
CA GLY A 111 53.39 -39.29 45.92
C GLY A 111 52.84 -37.89 46.23
N GLY A 112 53.48 -37.15 47.15
CA GLY A 112 53.09 -35.78 47.49
C GLY A 112 53.26 -34.79 46.33
N ILE A 113 54.37 -34.89 45.58
CA ILE A 113 54.60 -34.04 44.40
C ILE A 113 53.57 -34.34 43.31
N LEU A 114 53.27 -35.63 43.04
CA LEU A 114 52.24 -36.01 42.07
C LEU A 114 50.86 -35.45 42.44
N LEU A 115 50.45 -35.57 43.70
CA LEU A 115 49.19 -35.00 44.19
C LEU A 115 49.16 -33.47 44.05
N ALA A 116 50.26 -32.79 44.35
CA ALA A 116 50.36 -31.34 44.20
C ALA A 116 50.25 -30.91 42.73
N VAL A 117 50.87 -31.65 41.80
CA VAL A 117 50.75 -31.37 40.35
C VAL A 117 49.33 -31.60 39.86
N ILE A 118 48.69 -32.71 40.26
CA ILE A 118 47.28 -32.99 39.90
C ILE A 118 46.36 -31.89 40.44
N ALA A 119 46.54 -31.50 41.70
CA ALA A 119 45.75 -30.42 42.31
C ALA A 119 46.00 -29.07 41.60
N ALA A 120 47.24 -28.75 41.24
CA ALA A 120 47.58 -27.53 40.52
C ALA A 120 46.95 -27.50 39.11
N VAL A 121 46.98 -28.62 38.38
CA VAL A 121 46.33 -28.74 37.07
C VAL A 121 44.81 -28.65 37.21
N ALA A 122 44.21 -29.30 38.20
CA ALA A 122 42.78 -29.23 38.47
C ALA A 122 42.33 -27.79 38.81
N VAL A 123 43.06 -27.08 39.67
CA VAL A 123 42.76 -25.68 40.01
C VAL A 123 42.96 -24.76 38.80
N HIS A 124 44.01 -24.97 38.00
CA HIS A 124 44.27 -24.17 36.79
C HIS A 124 43.19 -24.35 35.73
N THR A 125 42.78 -25.60 35.47
CA THR A 125 41.70 -25.92 34.53
C THR A 125 40.37 -25.37 35.02
N LEU A 126 40.03 -25.55 36.30
CA LEU A 126 38.81 -25.01 36.89
C LEU A 126 38.75 -23.48 36.79
N ARG A 127 39.85 -22.78 37.12
CA ARG A 127 39.94 -21.32 36.97
C ARG A 127 39.80 -20.87 35.53
N LYS A 128 40.40 -21.59 34.56
CA LYS A 128 40.25 -21.29 33.14
C LYS A 128 38.83 -21.48 32.65
N VAL A 129 38.17 -22.57 33.03
CA VAL A 129 36.78 -22.86 32.63
C VAL A 129 35.82 -21.82 33.20
N ILE A 130 35.92 -21.50 34.49
CA ILE A 130 35.11 -20.46 35.14
C ILE A 130 35.38 -19.08 34.51
N GLY A 131 36.64 -18.76 34.22
CA GLY A 131 37.01 -17.52 33.54
C GLY A 131 36.48 -17.43 32.09
N GLN A 132 36.41 -18.55 31.37
CA GLN A 132 35.81 -18.62 30.02
C GLN A 132 34.28 -18.57 30.04
N LEU A 133 33.65 -19.03 31.11
CA LEU A 133 32.21 -18.88 31.33
C LEU A 133 31.84 -17.43 31.65
N GLY A 134 32.72 -16.69 32.33
CA GLY A 134 32.53 -15.28 32.72
C GLY A 134 31.74 -15.09 34.02
N GLY A 135 31.46 -16.18 34.74
CA GLY A 135 30.61 -16.24 35.92
C GLY A 135 30.33 -17.69 36.34
N GLU A 136 29.36 -17.90 37.23
CA GLU A 136 28.98 -19.24 37.66
C GLU A 136 28.19 -19.98 36.57
N PRO A 137 28.45 -21.28 36.34
CA PRO A 137 27.70 -22.06 35.34
C PRO A 137 26.18 -22.07 35.57
N SER A 138 25.75 -22.08 36.83
CA SER A 138 24.34 -22.01 37.23
C SER A 138 23.65 -20.74 36.76
N ASP A 139 24.32 -19.59 36.91
CA ASP A 139 23.78 -18.29 36.49
C ASP A 139 23.58 -18.25 34.97
N ALA A 140 24.58 -18.76 34.21
CA ALA A 140 24.48 -18.84 32.76
C ALA A 140 23.31 -19.73 32.32
N MET A 141 23.11 -20.87 32.98
CA MET A 141 21.98 -21.76 32.72
C MET A 141 20.64 -21.08 33.03
N GLU A 142 20.53 -20.40 34.17
CA GLU A 142 19.31 -19.69 34.57
C GLU A 142 18.97 -18.54 33.61
N ILE A 143 19.97 -17.77 33.19
CA ILE A 143 19.80 -16.70 32.20
C ILE A 143 19.29 -17.26 30.87
N VAL A 144 19.90 -18.34 30.37
CA VAL A 144 19.49 -18.95 29.11
C VAL A 144 18.08 -19.54 29.21
N GLU A 145 17.75 -20.19 30.33
CA GLU A 145 16.40 -20.71 30.59
C GLU A 145 15.37 -19.58 30.54
N ARG A 146 15.62 -18.46 31.22
CA ARG A 146 14.74 -17.29 31.21
C ARG A 146 14.60 -16.68 29.80
N ILE A 147 15.70 -16.57 29.05
CA ILE A 147 15.66 -16.10 27.65
C ILE A 147 14.81 -17.04 26.78
N SER A 148 14.95 -18.36 26.96
CA SER A 148 14.19 -19.36 26.19
C SER A 148 12.68 -19.30 26.46
N GLN A 149 12.30 -18.89 27.68
CA GLN A 149 10.92 -18.64 28.08
C GLN A 149 10.40 -17.25 27.64
N GLY A 150 11.20 -16.50 26.87
CA GLY A 150 10.85 -15.18 26.35
C GLY A 150 11.24 -14.00 27.24
N ASN A 151 11.84 -14.22 28.41
CA ASN A 151 12.25 -13.12 29.28
C ASN A 151 13.59 -12.50 28.81
N LEU A 152 13.50 -11.42 28.04
CA LEU A 152 14.65 -10.61 27.57
C LEU A 152 14.94 -9.42 28.49
N ALA A 153 14.21 -9.29 29.61
CA ALA A 153 14.43 -8.24 30.62
C ALA A 153 15.41 -8.67 31.72
N VAL A 154 16.05 -9.85 31.58
CA VAL A 154 17.03 -10.34 32.54
C VAL A 154 18.32 -9.54 32.44
N ASP A 155 18.76 -8.96 33.57
CA ASP A 155 20.07 -8.34 33.64
C ASP A 155 21.18 -9.40 33.63
N ILE A 156 22.16 -9.19 32.76
CA ILE A 156 23.34 -10.04 32.63
C ILE A 156 24.54 -9.19 33.04
N SER A 157 24.90 -9.33 34.31
CA SER A 157 26.06 -8.67 34.90
C SER A 157 27.34 -9.40 34.48
N LEU A 158 28.29 -8.67 33.90
CA LEU A 158 29.59 -9.19 33.47
C LEU A 158 30.65 -8.86 34.52
N GLN A 159 31.52 -9.82 34.85
CA GLN A 159 32.62 -9.56 35.77
C GLN A 159 33.73 -8.74 35.07
N GLY A 160 33.90 -7.47 35.46
CA GLY A 160 34.99 -6.62 34.99
C GLY A 160 34.93 -6.26 33.49
N LYS A 161 36.08 -6.34 32.80
CA LYS A 161 36.22 -6.04 31.35
C LYS A 161 36.18 -7.33 30.50
N ASP A 162 35.31 -8.26 30.84
CA ASP A 162 35.18 -9.50 30.11
C ASP A 162 34.64 -9.26 28.69
N ARG A 163 35.39 -9.73 27.68
CA ARG A 163 35.12 -9.52 26.25
C ARG A 163 34.88 -10.81 25.48
N HIS A 164 35.16 -11.97 26.07
CA HIS A 164 35.21 -13.24 25.33
C HIS A 164 34.49 -14.40 26.04
N SER A 165 33.87 -14.16 27.18
CA SER A 165 33.13 -15.22 27.86
C SER A 165 31.82 -15.60 27.19
N LEU A 166 31.36 -16.79 27.55
CA LEU A 166 30.02 -17.26 27.20
C LEU A 166 28.94 -16.29 27.69
N LEU A 167 29.03 -15.79 28.92
CA LEU A 167 28.09 -14.79 29.47
C LEU A 167 28.05 -13.51 28.64
N ARG A 168 29.19 -13.04 28.13
CA ARG A 168 29.23 -11.89 27.20
C ARG A 168 28.49 -12.20 25.90
N SER A 169 28.70 -13.38 25.31
CA SER A 169 28.00 -13.81 24.10
C SER A 169 26.48 -13.95 24.32
N ILE A 170 26.06 -14.52 25.45
CA ILE A 170 24.63 -14.60 25.84
C ILE A 170 24.04 -13.20 26.00
N LYS A 171 24.76 -12.26 26.63
CA LYS A 171 24.33 -10.86 26.74
C LYS A 171 24.12 -10.23 25.37
N THR A 172 25.09 -10.36 24.47
CA THR A 172 24.96 -9.83 23.11
C THR A 172 23.78 -10.45 22.35
N MET A 173 23.58 -11.77 22.46
CA MET A 173 22.42 -12.45 21.87
C MET A 173 21.10 -11.91 22.42
N ARG A 174 21.00 -11.76 23.74
CA ARG A 174 19.84 -11.21 24.45
C ARG A 174 19.55 -9.78 24.00
N ASP A 175 20.56 -8.93 23.95
CA ASP A 175 20.44 -7.52 23.52
C ASP A 175 19.97 -7.44 22.05
N SER A 176 20.51 -8.28 21.15
CA SER A 176 20.08 -8.36 19.76
C SER A 176 18.63 -8.84 19.62
N LEU A 177 18.23 -9.89 20.34
CA LEU A 177 16.83 -10.36 20.36
C LEU A 177 15.89 -9.27 20.89
N SER A 178 16.28 -8.58 21.97
CA SER A 178 15.52 -7.47 22.56
C SER A 178 15.31 -6.34 21.54
N SER A 179 16.37 -5.97 20.81
CA SER A 179 16.30 -4.95 19.76
C SER A 179 15.41 -5.37 18.59
N ILE A 180 15.48 -6.63 18.14
CA ILE A 180 14.63 -7.17 17.08
C ILE A 180 13.16 -7.15 17.51
N VAL A 181 12.84 -7.67 18.70
CA VAL A 181 11.47 -7.69 19.25
C VAL A 181 10.92 -6.27 19.39
N SER A 182 11.73 -5.33 19.89
CA SER A 182 11.34 -3.92 20.01
C SER A 182 11.04 -3.30 18.64
N GLY A 183 11.89 -3.57 17.64
CA GLY A 183 11.70 -3.11 16.27
C GLY A 183 10.44 -3.69 15.64
N VAL A 184 10.16 -4.99 15.84
CA VAL A 184 8.94 -5.63 15.37
C VAL A 184 7.70 -5.01 16.04
N ARG A 185 7.68 -4.82 17.37
CA ARG A 185 6.56 -4.18 18.07
C ARG A 185 6.26 -2.78 17.55
N SER A 186 7.29 -1.95 17.39
CA SER A 186 7.16 -0.60 16.85
C SER A 186 6.66 -0.61 15.40
N GLY A 187 7.19 -1.52 14.57
CA GLY A 187 6.74 -1.70 13.18
C GLY A 187 5.29 -2.14 13.08
N THR A 188 4.85 -3.10 13.91
CA THR A 188 3.46 -3.56 13.92
C THR A 188 2.48 -2.48 14.40
N ASP A 189 2.87 -1.66 15.38
CA ASP A 189 2.05 -0.54 15.86
C ASP A 189 1.89 0.54 14.78
N THR A 190 2.98 0.82 14.05
CA THR A 190 2.97 1.71 12.88
C THR A 190 2.06 1.18 11.77
N ILE A 191 2.15 -0.12 11.43
CA ILE A 191 1.29 -0.74 10.41
C ILE A 191 -0.17 -0.73 10.84
N SER A 192 -0.47 -1.00 12.11
CA SER A 192 -1.83 -0.96 12.66
C SER A 192 -2.44 0.44 12.53
N THR A 193 -1.68 1.47 12.91
CA THR A 193 -2.10 2.87 12.81
C THR A 193 -2.33 3.26 11.34
N ALA A 194 -1.36 3.00 10.46
CA ALA A 194 -1.47 3.32 9.03
C ALA A 194 -2.64 2.58 8.37
N SER A 195 -2.89 1.32 8.73
CA SER A 195 -4.02 0.54 8.22
C SER A 195 -5.37 1.12 8.67
N SER A 196 -5.46 1.59 9.92
CA SER A 196 -6.65 2.28 10.43
C SER A 196 -6.89 3.62 9.72
N GLU A 197 -5.83 4.37 9.42
CA GLU A 197 -5.93 5.62 8.63
C GLU A 197 -6.39 5.33 7.20
N ILE A 198 -5.86 4.29 6.55
CA ILE A 198 -6.30 3.85 5.22
C ILE A 198 -7.78 3.44 5.25
N ALA A 199 -8.20 2.67 6.25
CA ALA A 199 -9.60 2.26 6.38
C ALA A 199 -10.53 3.47 6.54
N SER A 200 -10.16 4.44 7.38
CA SER A 200 -10.91 5.69 7.52
C SER A 200 -10.95 6.50 6.21
N GLY A 201 -9.82 6.60 5.50
CA GLY A 201 -9.74 7.29 4.22
C GLY A 201 -10.59 6.62 3.13
N ASN A 202 -10.66 5.28 3.13
CA ASN A 202 -11.51 4.54 2.21
C ASN A 202 -13.00 4.74 2.50
N LEU A 203 -13.42 4.87 3.76
CA LEU A 203 -14.80 5.20 4.09
C LEU A 203 -15.20 6.59 3.56
N ASP A 204 -14.33 7.59 3.69
CA ASP A 204 -14.56 8.92 3.10
C ASP A 204 -14.62 8.84 1.56
N LEU A 205 -13.69 8.10 0.95
CA LEU A 205 -13.68 7.90 -0.50
C LEU A 205 -14.94 7.17 -0.98
N SER A 206 -15.45 6.19 -0.22
CA SER A 206 -16.72 5.50 -0.49
C SER A 206 -17.88 6.49 -0.52
N ALA A 207 -18.04 7.29 0.54
CA ALA A 207 -19.11 8.27 0.65
C ALA A 207 -19.07 9.30 -0.50
N ARG A 208 -17.87 9.77 -0.87
CA ARG A 208 -17.68 10.67 -2.01
C ARG A 208 -17.98 10.01 -3.35
N THR A 209 -17.65 8.72 -3.51
CA THR A 209 -17.94 7.95 -4.72
C THR A 209 -19.45 7.74 -4.87
N GLU A 210 -20.17 7.42 -3.79
CA GLU A 210 -21.64 7.34 -3.77
C GLU A 210 -22.29 8.68 -4.10
N GLN A 211 -21.83 9.78 -3.49
CA GLN A 211 -22.33 11.11 -3.80
C GLN A 211 -22.08 11.49 -5.27
N GLN A 212 -20.89 11.14 -5.81
CA GLN A 212 -20.56 11.36 -7.20
C GLN A 212 -21.46 10.54 -8.13
N ALA A 213 -21.77 9.29 -7.79
CA ALA A 213 -22.72 8.47 -8.54
C ALA A 213 -24.11 9.13 -8.60
N GLY A 214 -24.63 9.60 -7.46
CA GLY A 214 -25.90 10.32 -7.42
C GLY A 214 -25.90 11.61 -8.25
N ALA A 215 -24.81 12.39 -8.20
CA ALA A 215 -24.67 13.60 -9.03
C ALA A 215 -24.57 13.28 -10.53
N LEU A 216 -23.94 12.16 -10.90
CA LEU A 216 -23.89 11.69 -12.28
C LEU A 216 -25.27 11.25 -12.77
N GLU A 217 -26.07 10.60 -11.94
CA GLU A 217 -27.44 10.22 -12.27
C GLU A 217 -28.34 11.43 -12.52
N GLU A 218 -28.27 12.46 -11.65
CA GLU A 218 -28.99 13.71 -11.85
C GLU A 218 -28.52 14.45 -13.12
N THR A 219 -27.21 14.48 -13.35
CA THR A 219 -26.65 15.10 -14.57
C THR A 219 -27.09 14.35 -15.83
N ALA A 220 -27.09 13.01 -15.81
CA ALA A 220 -27.54 12.20 -16.92
C ALA A 220 -29.02 12.45 -17.23
N SER A 221 -29.88 12.49 -16.19
CA SER A 221 -31.31 12.83 -16.36
C SER A 221 -31.51 14.24 -16.95
N ALA A 222 -30.75 15.23 -16.48
CA ALA A 222 -30.81 16.59 -17.02
C ALA A 222 -30.33 16.64 -18.48
N MET A 223 -29.33 15.83 -18.84
CA MET A 223 -28.83 15.72 -20.21
C MET A 223 -29.83 15.02 -21.14
N GLU A 224 -30.59 14.03 -20.67
CA GLU A 224 -31.69 13.44 -21.43
C GLU A 224 -32.78 14.46 -21.73
N GLU A 225 -33.18 15.26 -20.74
CA GLU A 225 -34.15 16.35 -20.91
C GLU A 225 -33.64 17.42 -21.88
N LEU A 226 -32.38 17.85 -21.74
CA LEU A 226 -31.75 18.77 -22.69
C LEU A 226 -31.71 18.22 -24.11
N THR A 227 -31.39 16.93 -24.26
CA THR A 227 -31.39 16.26 -25.57
C THR A 227 -32.78 16.27 -26.19
N ALA A 228 -33.83 16.01 -25.40
CA ALA A 228 -35.22 16.08 -25.85
C ALA A 228 -35.61 17.50 -26.29
N ASN A 229 -35.26 18.52 -25.50
CA ASN A 229 -35.53 19.92 -25.83
C ASN A 229 -34.80 20.38 -27.09
N VAL A 230 -33.54 19.99 -27.30
CA VAL A 230 -32.77 20.30 -28.52
C VAL A 230 -33.40 19.62 -29.74
N ARG A 231 -33.83 18.36 -29.64
CA ARG A 231 -34.57 17.69 -30.73
C ARG A 231 -35.88 18.40 -31.06
N GLN A 232 -36.65 18.77 -30.04
CA GLN A 232 -37.90 19.52 -30.23
C GLN A 232 -37.64 20.89 -30.88
N ASN A 233 -36.56 21.59 -30.51
CA ASN A 233 -36.18 22.85 -31.14
C ASN A 233 -35.79 22.67 -32.61
N ALA A 234 -35.11 21.57 -32.97
CA ALA A 234 -34.78 21.27 -34.35
C ALA A 234 -36.04 21.06 -35.20
N ASP A 235 -37.01 20.31 -34.67
CA ASP A 235 -38.30 20.08 -35.34
C ASP A 235 -39.11 21.38 -35.47
N ASN A 236 -39.16 22.19 -34.40
CA ASN A 236 -39.82 23.50 -34.41
C ASN A 236 -39.20 24.45 -35.44
N ALA A 237 -37.86 24.50 -35.52
CA ALA A 237 -37.17 25.30 -36.52
C ALA A 237 -37.51 24.81 -37.95
N ARG A 238 -37.52 23.49 -38.17
CA ARG A 238 -37.91 22.94 -39.47
C ARG A 238 -39.34 23.31 -39.86
N GLN A 239 -40.28 23.24 -38.93
CA GLN A 239 -41.67 23.61 -39.15
C GLN A 239 -41.83 25.12 -39.39
N ALA A 240 -41.15 25.95 -38.61
CA ALA A 240 -41.14 27.40 -38.78
C ALA A 240 -40.60 27.81 -40.16
N ASN A 241 -39.56 27.13 -40.65
CA ASN A 241 -39.02 27.38 -41.98
C ASN A 241 -40.04 27.05 -43.09
N GLN A 242 -40.75 25.92 -42.96
CA GLN A 242 -41.82 25.57 -43.91
C GLN A 242 -42.97 26.58 -43.90
N LEU A 243 -43.38 27.05 -42.72
CA LEU A 243 -44.39 28.10 -42.57
C LEU A 243 -43.93 29.42 -43.20
N ALA A 244 -42.67 29.82 -43.00
CA ALA A 244 -42.10 31.01 -43.61
C ALA A 244 -42.08 30.90 -45.15
N VAL A 245 -41.63 29.77 -45.70
CA VAL A 245 -41.67 29.54 -47.15
C VAL A 245 -43.08 29.65 -47.70
N SER A 246 -44.06 28.99 -47.07
CA SER A 246 -45.46 29.05 -47.50
C SER A 246 -46.04 30.47 -47.41
N ALA A 247 -45.75 31.21 -46.34
CA ALA A 247 -46.18 32.60 -46.19
C ALA A 247 -45.56 33.51 -47.27
N SER A 248 -44.31 33.25 -47.65
CA SER A 248 -43.63 33.97 -48.74
C SER A 248 -44.31 33.72 -50.09
N GLU A 249 -44.65 32.46 -50.39
CA GLU A 249 -45.40 32.10 -51.60
C GLU A 249 -46.75 32.84 -51.68
N VAL A 250 -47.52 32.84 -50.58
CA VAL A 250 -48.80 33.55 -50.51
C VAL A 250 -48.63 35.07 -50.70
N ALA A 251 -47.57 35.66 -50.15
CA ALA A 251 -47.28 37.09 -50.33
C ALA A 251 -46.86 37.43 -51.76
N VAL A 252 -46.10 36.55 -52.43
CA VAL A 252 -45.74 36.69 -53.86
C VAL A 252 -46.98 36.61 -54.73
N ASP A 253 -47.85 35.63 -54.51
CA ASP A 253 -49.12 35.49 -55.24
C ASP A 253 -50.03 36.69 -54.99
N GLY A 254 -50.11 37.18 -53.75
CA GLY A 254 -50.83 38.40 -53.40
C GLY A 254 -50.30 39.64 -54.13
N GLY A 255 -48.99 39.78 -54.25
CA GLY A 255 -48.34 40.82 -55.06
C GLY A 255 -48.74 40.74 -56.54
N ALA A 256 -48.73 39.54 -57.13
CA ALA A 256 -49.14 39.34 -58.52
C ALA A 256 -50.62 39.67 -58.77
N VAL A 257 -51.50 39.46 -57.78
CA VAL A 257 -52.91 39.89 -57.85
C VAL A 257 -53.01 41.41 -57.79
N ILE A 258 -52.27 42.06 -56.90
CA ILE A 258 -52.22 43.53 -56.80
C ILE A 258 -51.74 44.15 -58.12
N ASP A 259 -50.70 43.61 -58.74
CA ASP A 259 -50.19 44.09 -60.03
C ASP A 259 -51.27 44.03 -61.13
N LYS A 260 -52.08 42.97 -61.16
CA LYS A 260 -53.23 42.87 -62.08
C LYS A 260 -54.31 43.93 -61.79
N VAL A 261 -54.54 44.26 -60.51
CA VAL A 261 -55.49 45.33 -60.14
C VAL A 261 -54.98 46.70 -60.59
N VAL A 262 -53.68 46.99 -60.42
CA VAL A 262 -53.06 48.24 -60.93
C VAL A 262 -53.22 48.36 -62.44
N LEU A 263 -52.94 47.28 -63.19
CA LEU A 263 -53.15 47.25 -64.65
C LEU A 263 -54.61 47.54 -65.02
N THR A 264 -55.56 46.90 -64.34
CA THR A 264 -57.00 47.11 -64.59
C THR A 264 -57.43 48.55 -64.28
N MET A 265 -56.92 49.16 -63.20
CA MET A 265 -57.20 50.55 -62.87
C MET A 265 -56.62 51.52 -63.92
N SER A 266 -55.44 51.21 -64.45
CA SER A 266 -54.83 51.97 -65.56
C SER A 266 -55.68 51.90 -66.83
N GLU A 267 -56.19 50.72 -67.18
CA GLU A 267 -57.12 50.53 -68.30
C GLU A 267 -58.44 51.30 -68.11
N ILE A 268 -59.02 51.26 -66.91
CA ILE A 268 -60.23 52.04 -66.55
C ILE A 268 -59.97 53.54 -66.68
N ASN A 269 -58.82 54.02 -66.21
CA ASN A 269 -58.44 55.42 -66.33
C ASN A 269 -58.30 55.85 -67.80
N SER A 270 -57.62 55.03 -68.62
CA SER A 270 -57.50 55.27 -70.08
C SER A 270 -58.87 55.28 -70.78
N SER A 271 -59.74 54.33 -70.44
CA SER A 271 -61.11 54.25 -70.98
C SER A 271 -61.94 55.47 -70.58
N SER A 272 -61.84 55.90 -69.32
CA SER A 272 -62.55 57.09 -68.83
C SER A 272 -62.08 58.36 -69.53
N SER A 273 -60.77 58.52 -69.79
CA SER A 273 -60.24 59.64 -70.57
C SER A 273 -60.84 59.70 -71.98
N LYS A 274 -60.95 58.56 -72.66
CA LYS A 274 -61.60 58.49 -73.99
C LYS A 274 -63.07 58.89 -73.93
N ILE A 275 -63.78 58.55 -72.85
CA ILE A 275 -65.17 58.98 -72.65
C ILE A 275 -65.23 60.51 -72.51
N VAL A 276 -64.34 61.14 -71.75
CA VAL A 276 -64.27 62.61 -71.63
C VAL A 276 -64.07 63.28 -72.99
N ASP A 277 -63.21 62.72 -73.84
CA ASP A 277 -62.98 63.21 -75.21
C ASP A 277 -64.27 63.11 -76.06
N ILE A 278 -64.96 61.97 -76.01
CA ILE A 278 -66.24 61.75 -76.72
C ILE A 278 -67.31 62.73 -76.24
N ILE A 279 -67.43 62.94 -74.94
CA ILE A 279 -68.39 63.88 -74.34
C ILE A 279 -68.07 65.32 -74.78
N SER A 280 -66.80 65.68 -74.90
CA SER A 280 -66.37 66.99 -75.41
C SER A 280 -66.76 67.20 -76.89
N VAL A 281 -66.74 66.13 -77.71
CA VAL A 281 -67.27 66.15 -79.08
C VAL A 281 -68.79 66.31 -79.08
N ILE A 282 -69.51 65.60 -78.20
CA ILE A 282 -70.98 65.72 -78.09
C ILE A 282 -71.40 67.13 -77.67
N ASP A 283 -70.71 67.74 -76.71
CA ASP A 283 -70.94 69.14 -76.31
C ASP A 283 -70.69 70.11 -77.48
N SER A 284 -69.62 69.87 -78.25
CA SER A 284 -69.33 70.64 -79.47
C SER A 284 -70.43 70.50 -80.54
N ILE A 285 -70.98 69.29 -80.73
CA ILE A 285 -72.10 69.03 -81.64
C ILE A 285 -73.38 69.73 -81.13
N ALA A 286 -73.66 69.67 -79.83
CA ALA A 286 -74.79 70.34 -79.22
C ALA A 286 -74.68 71.88 -79.41
N PHE A 287 -73.49 72.45 -79.21
CA PHE A 287 -73.22 73.86 -79.46
C PHE A 287 -73.43 74.23 -80.93
N GLN A 288 -72.87 73.45 -81.87
CA GLN A 288 -73.07 73.68 -83.31
C GLN A 288 -74.56 73.60 -83.69
N THR A 289 -75.29 72.63 -83.15
CA THR A 289 -76.73 72.44 -83.36
C THR A 289 -77.54 73.63 -82.82
N ASN A 290 -77.16 74.16 -81.66
CA ASN A 290 -77.76 75.36 -81.06
C ASN A 290 -77.58 76.60 -81.96
N ILE A 291 -76.38 76.78 -82.55
CA ILE A 291 -76.11 77.87 -83.50
C ILE A 291 -76.88 77.68 -84.81
N LEU A 292 -76.93 76.47 -85.36
CA LEU A 292 -77.72 76.12 -86.55
C LEU A 292 -79.21 76.40 -86.34
N ALA A 293 -79.75 76.00 -85.18
CA ALA A 293 -81.14 76.24 -84.81
C ALA A 293 -81.45 77.73 -84.62
N LEU A 294 -80.53 78.50 -84.03
CA LEU A 294 -80.64 79.95 -83.93
C LEU A 294 -80.66 80.61 -85.33
N ASN A 295 -79.76 80.21 -86.22
CA ASN A 295 -79.72 80.72 -87.59
C ASN A 295 -81.01 80.40 -88.35
N ALA A 296 -81.53 79.17 -88.18
CA ALA A 296 -82.81 78.77 -88.77
C ALA A 296 -84.00 79.57 -88.19
N ALA A 297 -84.01 79.84 -86.89
CA ALA A 297 -85.05 80.66 -86.26
C ALA A 297 -85.02 82.12 -86.78
N VAL A 298 -83.83 82.68 -87.00
CA VAL A 298 -83.64 84.01 -87.59
C VAL A 298 -84.16 84.05 -89.03
N GLU A 299 -83.82 83.07 -89.86
CA GLU A 299 -84.28 83.01 -91.26
C GLU A 299 -85.80 82.74 -91.35
N ALA A 300 -86.36 81.93 -90.44
CA ALA A 300 -87.79 81.72 -90.32
C ALA A 300 -88.54 83.01 -89.92
N ALA A 301 -87.98 83.82 -89.02
CA ALA A 301 -88.52 85.15 -88.69
C ALA A 301 -88.47 86.12 -89.89
N ARG A 302 -87.43 86.00 -90.73
CA ARG A 302 -87.26 86.79 -91.96
C ARG A 302 -88.30 86.45 -93.03
N ALA A 303 -88.78 85.21 -93.08
CA ALA A 303 -89.82 84.74 -94.01
C ALA A 303 -91.26 85.12 -93.60
N GLY A 304 -91.46 85.78 -92.46
CA GLY A 304 -92.79 86.25 -92.00
C GLY A 304 -93.78 85.11 -91.71
N GLU A 305 -95.04 85.27 -92.12
CA GLU A 305 -96.11 84.27 -91.85
C GLU A 305 -95.83 82.89 -92.46
N GLN A 306 -95.07 82.81 -93.57
CA GLN A 306 -94.73 81.53 -94.22
C GLN A 306 -93.66 80.73 -93.43
N GLY A 307 -92.91 81.39 -92.55
CA GLY A 307 -91.84 80.79 -91.74
C GLY A 307 -92.29 80.29 -90.36
N ARG A 308 -93.55 80.53 -89.96
CA ARG A 308 -94.04 80.25 -88.60
C ARG A 308 -93.84 78.80 -88.13
N GLY A 309 -94.11 77.82 -89.01
CA GLY A 309 -93.90 76.41 -88.70
C GLY A 309 -92.42 76.06 -88.52
N PHE A 310 -91.54 76.64 -89.36
CA PHE A 310 -90.09 76.47 -89.26
C PHE A 310 -89.52 77.12 -87.99
N ALA A 311 -90.05 78.28 -87.56
CA ALA A 311 -89.63 78.95 -86.33
C ALA A 311 -89.89 78.10 -85.08
N VAL A 312 -91.03 77.38 -85.02
CA VAL A 312 -91.34 76.48 -83.90
C VAL A 312 -90.38 75.29 -83.88
N VAL A 313 -90.14 74.65 -85.03
CA VAL A 313 -89.17 73.54 -85.13
C VAL A 313 -87.76 74.01 -84.75
N ALA A 314 -87.33 75.18 -85.22
CA ALA A 314 -86.03 75.75 -84.87
C ALA A 314 -85.91 76.02 -83.36
N SER A 315 -86.97 76.52 -82.71
CA SER A 315 -86.99 76.70 -81.25
C SER A 315 -86.91 75.36 -80.50
N GLU A 316 -87.60 74.32 -80.99
CA GLU A 316 -87.57 72.99 -80.36
C GLU A 316 -86.20 72.32 -80.51
N VAL A 317 -85.59 72.39 -81.70
CA VAL A 317 -84.22 71.91 -81.95
C VAL A 317 -83.22 72.66 -81.06
N ARG A 318 -83.41 73.97 -80.86
CA ARG A 318 -82.57 74.78 -79.98
C ARG A 318 -82.67 74.32 -78.52
N THR A 319 -83.89 74.09 -78.02
CA THR A 319 -84.13 73.58 -76.67
C THR A 319 -83.52 72.18 -76.48
N LEU A 320 -83.63 71.31 -77.49
CA LEU A 320 -83.02 69.98 -77.47
C LEU A 320 -81.49 70.04 -77.47
N ALA A 321 -80.90 70.96 -78.24
CA ALA A 321 -79.46 71.20 -78.26
C ALA A 321 -78.96 71.69 -76.89
N GLN A 322 -79.66 72.63 -76.26
CA GLN A 322 -79.32 73.12 -74.91
C GLN A 322 -79.45 72.01 -73.85
N ARG A 323 -80.49 71.16 -73.93
CA ARG A 323 -80.64 69.98 -73.07
C ARG A 323 -79.50 68.98 -73.26
N SER A 324 -79.07 68.76 -74.50
CA SER A 324 -77.96 67.86 -74.82
C SER A 324 -76.63 68.38 -74.28
N ALA A 325 -76.36 69.69 -74.39
CA ALA A 325 -75.17 70.32 -73.81
C ALA A 325 -75.15 70.21 -72.28
N ASN A 326 -76.27 70.47 -71.61
CA ASN A 326 -76.37 70.31 -70.16
C ASN A 326 -76.15 68.85 -69.72
N ALA A 327 -76.75 67.89 -70.42
CA ALA A 327 -76.54 66.46 -70.15
C ALA A 327 -75.09 66.04 -70.39
N ALA A 328 -74.46 66.52 -71.47
CA ALA A 328 -73.05 66.28 -71.74
C ALA A 328 -72.16 66.81 -70.61
N LYS A 329 -72.45 68.00 -70.08
CA LYS A 329 -71.74 68.59 -68.94
C LYS A 329 -71.90 67.76 -67.66
N GLU A 330 -73.11 67.31 -67.33
CA GLU A 330 -73.37 66.45 -66.16
C GLU A 330 -72.63 65.11 -66.28
N ILE A 331 -72.62 64.48 -67.46
CA ILE A 331 -71.87 63.24 -67.70
C ILE A 331 -70.36 63.50 -67.56
N LYS A 332 -69.86 64.63 -68.08
CA LYS A 332 -68.44 65.00 -67.94
C LYS A 332 -68.04 65.10 -66.46
N GLU A 333 -68.82 65.80 -65.65
CA GLU A 333 -68.56 65.94 -64.20
C GLU A 333 -68.57 64.58 -63.48
N LEU A 334 -69.50 63.67 -63.81
CA LEU A 334 -69.54 62.32 -63.25
C LEU A 334 -68.33 61.45 -63.64
N ILE A 335 -67.85 61.58 -64.88
CA ILE A 335 -66.67 60.86 -65.35
C ILE A 335 -65.40 61.45 -64.71
N GLU A 336 -65.31 62.77 -64.55
CA GLU A 336 -64.20 63.41 -63.84
C GLU A 336 -64.13 62.96 -62.37
N ASP A 337 -65.27 62.87 -61.66
CA ASP A 337 -65.31 62.30 -60.30
C ASP A 337 -64.87 60.83 -60.29
N SER A 338 -65.34 60.04 -61.26
CA SER A 338 -64.96 58.62 -61.39
C SER A 338 -63.45 58.44 -61.62
N VAL A 339 -62.84 59.26 -62.49
CA VAL A 339 -61.38 59.30 -62.73
C VAL A 339 -60.64 59.66 -61.44
N SER A 340 -61.10 60.67 -60.71
CA SER A 340 -60.51 61.05 -59.42
C SER A 340 -60.50 59.87 -58.43
N ARG A 341 -61.64 59.16 -58.29
CA ARG A 341 -61.74 57.98 -57.41
C ARG A 341 -60.85 56.83 -57.86
N VAL A 342 -60.75 56.58 -59.17
CA VAL A 342 -59.85 55.55 -59.72
C VAL A 342 -58.40 55.91 -59.41
N ASN A 343 -57.99 57.17 -59.54
CA ASN A 343 -56.63 57.59 -59.19
C ASN A 343 -56.31 57.36 -57.71
N VAL A 344 -57.23 57.70 -56.80
CA VAL A 344 -57.08 57.41 -55.36
C VAL A 344 -57.01 55.90 -55.11
N GLY A 345 -57.83 55.10 -55.82
CA GLY A 345 -57.79 53.64 -55.77
C GLY A 345 -56.44 53.08 -56.22
N THR A 346 -55.88 53.58 -57.33
CA THR A 346 -54.57 53.19 -57.86
C THR A 346 -53.48 53.44 -56.82
N GLU A 347 -53.44 54.62 -56.20
CA GLU A 347 -52.44 54.94 -55.18
C GLU A 347 -52.51 53.99 -53.97
N LEU A 348 -53.71 53.66 -53.50
CA LEU A 348 -53.91 52.71 -52.40
C LEU A 348 -53.44 51.29 -52.76
N VAL A 349 -53.70 50.85 -53.99
CA VAL A 349 -53.31 49.53 -54.48
C VAL A 349 -51.80 49.45 -54.72
N GLU A 350 -51.17 50.49 -55.27
CA GLU A 350 -49.70 50.57 -55.39
C GLU A 350 -49.02 50.49 -54.02
N ARG A 351 -49.55 51.20 -53.03
CA ARG A 351 -49.05 51.13 -51.65
C ARG A 351 -49.25 49.75 -51.03
N ALA A 352 -50.38 49.08 -51.32
CA ALA A 352 -50.60 47.69 -50.91
C ALA A 352 -49.58 46.74 -51.56
N GLY A 353 -49.25 46.95 -52.84
CA GLY A 353 -48.23 46.19 -53.57
C GLY A 353 -46.82 46.37 -52.96
N GLY A 354 -46.44 47.61 -52.65
CA GLY A 354 -45.19 47.88 -51.92
C GLY A 354 -45.15 47.22 -50.54
N THR A 355 -46.28 47.16 -49.84
CA THR A 355 -46.38 46.46 -48.54
C THR A 355 -46.20 44.94 -48.70
N MET A 356 -46.72 44.33 -49.77
CA MET A 356 -46.50 42.91 -50.06
C MET A 356 -45.03 42.60 -50.32
N GLN A 357 -44.31 43.46 -51.05
CA GLN A 357 -42.86 43.30 -51.24
C GLN A 357 -42.09 43.38 -49.91
N GLN A 358 -42.48 44.28 -49.00
CA GLN A 358 -41.91 44.36 -47.66
C GLN A 358 -42.19 43.09 -46.84
N ILE A 359 -43.38 42.51 -46.96
CA ILE A 359 -43.74 41.24 -46.31
C ILE A 359 -42.84 40.11 -46.83
N VAL A 360 -42.68 39.96 -48.15
CA VAL A 360 -41.79 38.94 -48.74
C VAL A 360 -40.36 39.08 -48.21
N SER A 361 -39.83 40.31 -48.18
CA SER A 361 -38.50 40.58 -47.62
C SER A 361 -38.38 40.20 -46.14
N SER A 362 -39.38 40.55 -45.33
CA SER A 362 -39.41 40.25 -43.89
C SER A 362 -39.51 38.75 -43.62
N VAL A 363 -40.34 38.03 -44.38
CA VAL A 363 -40.51 36.58 -44.25
C VAL A 363 -39.22 35.85 -44.68
N LYS A 364 -38.53 36.34 -45.70
CA LYS A 364 -37.22 35.82 -46.09
C LYS A 364 -36.20 35.97 -44.95
N HIS A 365 -36.18 37.12 -44.28
CA HIS A 365 -35.32 37.32 -43.12
C HIS A 365 -35.65 36.35 -41.96
N VAL A 366 -36.94 36.08 -41.73
CA VAL A 366 -37.36 35.04 -40.75
C VAL A 366 -36.84 33.66 -41.15
N ALA A 367 -36.92 33.28 -42.43
CA ALA A 367 -36.39 32.01 -42.91
C ALA A 367 -34.87 31.90 -42.70
N ASP A 368 -34.11 32.98 -42.93
CA ASP A 368 -32.67 33.03 -42.67
C ASP A 368 -32.35 32.80 -41.19
N VAL A 369 -33.06 33.48 -40.27
CA VAL A 369 -32.90 33.30 -38.82
C VAL A 369 -33.23 31.87 -38.39
N VAL A 370 -34.28 31.29 -38.94
CA VAL A 370 -34.67 29.91 -38.63
C VAL A 370 -33.62 28.91 -39.14
N ALA A 371 -32.98 29.18 -40.29
CA ALA A 371 -31.87 28.38 -40.78
C ALA A 371 -30.64 28.45 -39.84
N GLU A 372 -30.32 29.64 -39.31
CA GLU A 372 -29.27 29.80 -38.29
C GLU A 372 -29.60 29.03 -37.00
N ILE A 373 -30.85 29.10 -36.52
CA ILE A 373 -31.30 28.32 -35.35
C ILE A 373 -31.13 26.81 -35.62
N SER A 374 -31.51 26.34 -36.81
CA SER A 374 -31.36 24.92 -37.15
C SER A 374 -29.90 24.48 -37.17
N ALA A 375 -29.00 25.31 -37.70
CA ALA A 375 -27.56 25.04 -37.69
C ALA A 375 -27.01 25.01 -36.25
N ALA A 376 -27.35 26.00 -35.41
CA ALA A 376 -26.94 26.05 -34.01
C ALA A 376 -27.48 24.84 -33.21
N THR A 377 -28.71 24.41 -33.48
CA THR A 377 -29.33 23.26 -32.82
C THR A 377 -28.62 21.96 -33.21
N GLN A 378 -28.16 21.82 -34.46
CA GLN A 378 -27.36 20.68 -34.90
C GLN A 378 -25.99 20.63 -34.22
N GLU A 379 -25.35 21.78 -34.03
CA GLU A 379 -24.10 21.89 -33.28
C GLU A 379 -24.32 21.55 -31.79
N GLN A 380 -25.37 22.05 -31.17
CA GLN A 380 -25.76 21.69 -29.80
C GLN A 380 -26.00 20.18 -29.65
N SER A 381 -26.70 19.55 -30.60
CA SER A 381 -26.91 18.10 -30.59
C SER A 381 -25.59 17.33 -30.61
N THR A 382 -24.63 17.80 -31.42
CA THR A 382 -23.29 17.18 -31.50
C THR A 382 -22.53 17.36 -30.18
N GLY A 383 -22.55 18.56 -29.59
CA GLY A 383 -21.93 18.82 -28.29
C GLY A 383 -22.54 18.00 -27.15
N ILE A 384 -23.86 17.80 -27.18
CA ILE A 384 -24.57 16.95 -26.21
C ILE A 384 -24.15 15.48 -26.32
N GLU A 385 -23.88 14.97 -27.54
CA GLU A 385 -23.36 13.61 -27.71
C GLU A 385 -21.96 13.46 -27.09
N GLU A 386 -21.10 14.46 -27.22
CA GLU A 386 -19.76 14.46 -26.59
C GLU A 386 -19.86 14.49 -25.06
N VAL A 387 -20.75 15.33 -24.51
CA VAL A 387 -21.00 15.38 -23.07
C VAL A 387 -21.53 14.04 -22.56
N ASN A 388 -22.45 13.40 -23.29
CA ASN A 388 -22.94 12.05 -22.94
C ASN A 388 -21.81 11.00 -22.92
N ARG A 389 -20.87 11.05 -23.86
CA ARG A 389 -19.70 10.17 -23.82
C ARG A 389 -18.83 10.43 -22.59
N ALA A 390 -18.64 11.70 -22.23
CA ALA A 390 -17.87 12.07 -21.03
C ALA A 390 -18.56 11.59 -19.74
N ILE A 391 -19.89 11.70 -19.64
CA ILE A 391 -20.67 11.20 -18.49
C ILE A 391 -20.54 9.68 -18.36
N ASN A 392 -20.68 8.94 -19.47
CA ASN A 392 -20.48 7.48 -19.46
C ASN A 392 -19.07 7.08 -19.01
N GLN A 393 -18.05 7.84 -19.42
CA GLN A 393 -16.68 7.61 -18.96
C GLN A 393 -16.52 7.92 -17.47
N MET A 394 -17.14 9.00 -16.97
CA MET A 394 -17.14 9.33 -15.54
C MET A 394 -17.84 8.24 -14.72
N ASP A 395 -18.98 7.72 -15.18
CA ASP A 395 -19.67 6.60 -14.53
C ASP A 395 -18.78 5.35 -14.43
N GLN A 396 -18.09 5.00 -15.53
CA GLN A 396 -17.14 3.88 -15.52
C GLN A 396 -16.02 4.07 -14.49
N VAL A 397 -15.47 5.29 -14.38
CA VAL A 397 -14.44 5.62 -13.38
C VAL A 397 -15.02 5.59 -11.97
N THR A 398 -16.26 6.06 -11.76
CA THR A 398 -16.95 6.00 -10.48
C THR A 398 -17.18 4.56 -10.01
N GLN A 399 -17.60 3.67 -10.91
CA GLN A 399 -17.72 2.23 -10.62
C GLN A 399 -16.35 1.59 -10.32
N GLN A 400 -15.31 1.97 -11.07
CA GLN A 400 -13.95 1.50 -10.80
C GLN A 400 -13.44 1.99 -9.43
N ASN A 401 -13.74 3.23 -9.05
CA ASN A 401 -13.42 3.77 -7.73
C ASN A 401 -14.12 3.00 -6.62
N ALA A 402 -15.40 2.65 -6.80
CA ALA A 402 -16.13 1.82 -5.83
C ALA A 402 -15.45 0.46 -5.64
N ALA A 403 -15.07 -0.21 -6.72
CA ALA A 403 -14.33 -1.47 -6.65
C ALA A 403 -12.94 -1.32 -5.99
N LEU A 404 -12.23 -0.23 -6.29
CA LEU A 404 -10.93 0.07 -5.66
C LEU A 404 -11.06 0.35 -4.16
N VAL A 405 -12.14 1.02 -3.74
CA VAL A 405 -12.44 1.27 -2.33
C VAL A 405 -12.67 -0.05 -1.59
N GLU A 406 -13.46 -0.98 -2.15
CA GLU A 406 -13.66 -2.30 -1.57
C GLU A 406 -12.34 -3.09 -1.46
N GLN A 407 -11.55 -3.09 -2.52
CA GLN A 407 -10.24 -3.77 -2.55
C GLN A 407 -9.27 -3.17 -1.52
N ALA A 408 -9.21 -1.85 -1.43
CA ALA A 408 -8.34 -1.15 -0.49
C ALA A 408 -8.80 -1.35 0.97
N ALA A 409 -10.10 -1.41 1.22
CA ALA A 409 -10.65 -1.71 2.55
C ALA A 409 -10.29 -3.15 2.97
N ALA A 410 -10.43 -4.12 2.07
CA ALA A 410 -10.01 -5.49 2.32
C ALA A 410 -8.50 -5.62 2.56
N ALA A 411 -7.68 -4.90 1.81
CA ALA A 411 -6.22 -4.87 2.00
C ALA A 411 -5.84 -4.25 3.35
N ALA A 412 -6.47 -3.14 3.74
CA ALA A 412 -6.24 -2.50 5.04
C ALA A 412 -6.63 -3.42 6.21
N ALA A 413 -7.77 -4.10 6.12
CA ALA A 413 -8.20 -5.09 7.11
C ALA A 413 -7.20 -6.24 7.25
N SER A 414 -6.70 -6.78 6.12
CA SER A 414 -5.69 -7.83 6.09
C SER A 414 -4.36 -7.38 6.72
N MET A 415 -3.90 -6.16 6.42
CA MET A 415 -2.69 -5.60 7.05
C MET A 415 -2.87 -5.44 8.56
N GLN A 416 -4.04 -5.01 9.02
CA GLN A 416 -4.34 -4.87 10.45
C GLN A 416 -4.35 -6.24 11.15
N GLU A 417 -4.93 -7.27 10.52
CA GLU A 417 -4.88 -8.64 11.03
C GLU A 417 -3.45 -9.17 11.10
N GLN A 418 -2.64 -8.99 10.05
CA GLN A 418 -1.23 -9.42 10.05
C GLN A 418 -0.41 -8.69 11.11
N ALA A 419 -0.61 -7.39 11.30
CA ALA A 419 0.04 -6.62 12.35
C ALA A 419 -0.33 -7.13 13.74
N ALA A 420 -1.61 -7.44 13.97
CA ALA A 420 -2.09 -8.02 15.23
C ALA A 420 -1.50 -9.42 15.49
N GLN A 421 -1.43 -10.28 14.46
CA GLN A 421 -0.80 -11.61 14.56
C GLN A 421 0.70 -11.50 14.89
N LEU A 422 1.44 -10.59 14.23
CA LEU A 422 2.85 -10.36 14.52
C LEU A 422 3.06 -9.81 15.94
N ALA A 423 2.23 -8.85 16.37
CA ALA A 423 2.26 -8.32 17.73
C ALA A 423 2.00 -9.43 18.78
N GLN A 424 1.05 -10.33 18.50
CA GLN A 424 0.77 -11.48 19.34
C GLN A 424 1.95 -12.46 19.40
N LEU A 425 2.61 -12.76 18.27
CA LEU A 425 3.78 -13.64 18.24
C LEU A 425 4.94 -13.10 19.08
N VAL A 426 5.16 -11.78 19.06
CA VAL A 426 6.22 -11.14 19.85
C VAL A 426 5.78 -10.74 21.26
N SER A 427 4.52 -10.97 21.62
CA SER A 427 3.98 -10.65 22.96
C SER A 427 4.57 -11.54 24.06
N VAL A 428 4.97 -12.77 23.70
CA VAL A 428 5.62 -13.74 24.60
C VAL A 428 6.95 -13.20 25.14
N PHE A 429 7.62 -12.32 24.39
CA PHE A 429 8.89 -11.74 24.80
C PHE A 429 8.71 -10.56 25.77
N VAL A 430 9.33 -10.62 26.95
CA VAL A 430 9.31 -9.55 27.94
C VAL A 430 10.57 -8.69 27.79
N LEU A 431 10.41 -7.38 27.59
CA LEU A 431 11.52 -6.42 27.38
C LEU A 431 11.77 -5.57 28.63
N GLU A 432 13.01 -5.09 28.77
CA GLU A 432 13.41 -4.10 29.78
C GLU A 432 12.65 -2.79 29.53
N GLY A 433 11.63 -2.51 30.34
CA GLY A 433 10.73 -1.36 30.18
C GLY A 433 9.25 -1.70 30.26
N ASN A 434 8.87 -2.98 30.13
CA ASN A 434 7.46 -3.42 30.24
C ASN A 434 7.04 -3.79 31.67
N ARG A 435 7.78 -3.33 32.70
CA ARG A 435 7.28 -3.27 34.08
C ARG A 435 6.61 -1.92 34.30
N SER A 436 5.51 -1.70 33.60
CA SER A 436 4.46 -0.81 34.09
C SER A 436 3.72 -1.55 35.21
N HIS A 437 3.39 -0.80 36.26
CA HIS A 437 2.75 -1.21 37.51
C HIS A 437 1.56 -2.16 37.40
#